data_AF-A0AB35LXP4-F1
#
_entry.id   AF-A0AB35LXP4-F1
#
_cell.length_a   1.000
_cell.length_b   1.000
_cell.length_c   1.000
_cell.angle_alpha   90.00
_cell.angle_beta   90.00
_cell.angle_gamma   90.00
#
_symmetry.space_group_name_H-M   'P 1'
#
loop_
_entity.id
_entity.type
_entity.pdbx_description
1 polymer ?
#
loop_
_entity_poly.entity_id
_entity_poly.type
_entity_poly.pdbx_seq_one_letter_code
_entity_poly.pdbx_strand_id
1 'polypeptide(L)'
;MKNNALHSDQFDQIVRGRIHADDFGQPQVADLDYYKRIASSQISGAIKAILNATNQHEFTTAIVQANSFITAASDYDFIDSAEKANWLNQVANAMRAQRIGESA
;
A
#
# COMPACT_ATOMS: atom_id res chain seq x y z
N MET A 1 17.45 0.92 57.47
CA MET A 1 16.54 1.43 56.42
C MET A 1 16.87 0.69 55.14
N LYS A 2 15.94 -0.11 54.59
CA LYS A 2 16.19 -0.86 53.34
C LYS A 2 16.04 0.12 52.18
N ASN A 3 17.14 0.43 51.50
CA ASN A 3 17.13 1.14 50.23
C ASN A 3 16.60 0.19 49.16
N ASN A 4 15.29 0.21 48.93
CA ASN A 4 14.71 -0.32 47.70
C ASN A 4 15.12 0.61 46.57
N ALA A 5 16.32 0.42 46.04
CA ALA A 5 16.63 0.90 44.70
C ALA A 5 15.60 0.24 43.79
N LEU A 6 14.66 1.05 43.29
CA LEU A 6 13.77 0.69 42.20
C LEU A 6 14.68 0.25 41.05
N HIS A 7 14.89 -1.06 40.94
CA HIS A 7 15.44 -1.68 39.76
C HIS A 7 14.52 -1.22 38.63
N SER A 8 14.97 -0.24 37.86
CA SER A 8 14.39 0.07 36.56
C SER A 8 14.35 -1.25 35.82
N ASP A 9 13.15 -1.79 35.64
CA ASP A 9 12.97 -3.08 35.00
C ASP A 9 13.60 -2.99 33.61
N GLN A 10 14.21 -4.07 33.13
CA GLN A 10 14.89 -4.07 31.82
C GLN A 10 13.93 -3.61 30.72
N PHE A 11 12.65 -3.95 30.88
CA PHE A 11 11.54 -3.48 30.07
C PHE A 11 11.42 -1.94 30.07
N ASP A 12 11.42 -1.29 31.23
CA ASP A 12 11.31 0.16 31.35
C ASP A 12 12.48 0.89 30.65
N GLN A 13 13.68 0.33 30.71
CA GLN A 13 14.84 0.89 30.02
C GLN A 13 14.70 0.78 28.50
N ILE A 14 14.22 -0.35 27.99
CA ILE A 14 13.97 -0.56 26.57
C ILE A 14 12.89 0.40 26.06
N VAL A 15 11.77 0.52 26.79
CA VAL A 15 10.67 1.42 26.42
C VAL A 15 11.13 2.87 26.41
N ARG A 16 11.80 3.33 27.47
CA ARG A 16 12.36 4.71 27.52
C ARG A 16 13.37 4.94 26.40
N GLY A 17 14.23 3.96 26.12
CA GLY A 17 15.22 4.02 25.07
C GLY A 17 14.61 4.14 23.67
N ARG A 18 13.52 3.41 23.38
CA ARG A 18 12.84 3.55 22.08
C ARG A 18 12.03 4.83 21.97
N ILE A 19 11.34 5.30 23.00
CA ILE A 19 10.55 6.55 22.93
C ILE A 19 11.43 7.78 22.67
N HIS A 20 12.68 7.77 23.13
CA HIS A 20 13.63 8.88 22.95
C HIS A 20 14.64 8.65 21.83
N ALA A 21 14.48 7.59 21.03
CA ALA A 21 15.37 7.36 19.90
C ALA A 21 15.05 8.36 18.77
N ASP A 22 16.07 8.80 18.04
CA ASP A 22 15.91 9.77 16.95
C ASP A 22 14.99 9.23 15.82
N ASP A 23 14.91 7.91 15.70
CA ASP A 23 14.06 7.17 14.76
C ASP A 23 12.65 6.90 15.31
N PHE A 24 12.34 7.32 16.54
CA PHE A 24 11.06 7.01 17.17
C PHE A 24 9.89 7.70 16.48
N GLY A 25 8.94 6.89 15.99
CA GLY A 25 7.78 7.40 15.26
C GLY A 25 8.12 8.01 13.90
N GLN A 26 9.39 8.03 13.50
CA GLN A 26 9.74 8.36 12.13
C GLN A 26 9.27 7.21 11.24
N PRO A 27 8.64 7.50 10.09
CA PRO A 27 8.52 6.50 9.05
C PRO A 27 9.92 5.92 8.84
N GLN A 28 10.05 4.58 8.80
CA GLN A 28 11.31 4.01 8.34
C GLN A 28 11.66 4.71 7.03
N VAL A 29 12.90 5.18 6.90
CA VAL A 29 13.42 5.69 5.62
C VAL A 29 13.49 4.49 4.70
N ALA A 30 12.33 4.08 4.20
CA ALA A 30 12.21 3.07 3.19
C ALA A 30 12.59 3.77 1.89
N ASP A 31 13.52 3.16 1.18
CA ASP A 31 13.99 3.67 -0.09
C ASP A 31 12.81 3.90 -1.04
N LEU A 32 12.93 4.83 -1.98
CA LEU A 32 11.96 5.06 -3.05
C LEU A 32 11.56 3.74 -3.73
N ASP A 33 12.52 2.83 -3.91
CA ASP A 33 12.31 1.48 -4.43
C ASP A 33 11.35 0.63 -3.59
N TYR A 34 11.38 0.77 -2.27
CA TYR A 34 10.43 0.10 -1.39
C TYR A 34 9.00 0.58 -1.66
N TYR A 35 8.79 1.89 -1.70
CA TYR A 35 7.47 2.46 -1.93
C TYR A 35 6.96 2.18 -3.35
N LYS A 36 7.84 2.25 -4.35
CA LYS A 36 7.54 1.85 -5.73
C LYS A 36 7.09 0.40 -5.82
N ARG A 37 7.74 -0.51 -5.10
CA ARG A 37 7.35 -1.94 -5.04
C ARG A 37 5.97 -2.11 -4.39
N ILE A 38 5.71 -1.42 -3.29
CA ILE A 38 4.40 -1.47 -2.62
C ILE A 38 3.30 -0.94 -3.54
N ALA A 39 3.50 0.23 -4.16
CA ALA A 39 2.57 0.82 -5.10
C ALA A 39 2.29 -0.12 -6.28
N SER A 40 3.33 -0.69 -6.89
CA SER A 40 3.20 -1.65 -7.99
C SER A 40 2.40 -2.89 -7.57
N SER A 41 2.63 -3.40 -6.35
CA SER A 41 1.88 -4.54 -5.82
C SER A 41 0.40 -4.21 -5.60
N GLN A 42 0.08 -3.01 -5.11
CA GLN A 42 -1.30 -2.56 -4.90
C GLN A 42 -2.04 -2.40 -6.24
N ILE A 43 -1.40 -1.76 -7.23
CA ILE A 43 -1.96 -1.60 -8.57
C ILE A 43 -2.21 -2.97 -9.21
N SER A 44 -1.21 -3.87 -9.18
CA SER A 44 -1.34 -5.23 -9.73
C SER A 44 -2.45 -6.04 -9.03
N GLY A 45 -2.54 -5.94 -7.70
CA GLY A 45 -3.59 -6.59 -6.92
C GLY A 45 -4.99 -6.10 -7.31
N ALA A 46 -5.17 -4.79 -7.45
CA ALA A 46 -6.45 -4.22 -7.88
C ALA A 46 -6.82 -4.62 -9.31
N ILE A 47 -5.86 -4.65 -10.26
CA ILE A 47 -6.10 -5.14 -11.63
C ILE A 47 -6.53 -6.61 -11.63
N LYS A 48 -5.92 -7.46 -10.79
CA LYS A 48 -6.39 -8.85 -10.62
C LYS A 48 -7.79 -8.92 -10.05
N ALA A 49 -8.14 -8.02 -9.12
CA ALA A 49 -9.50 -7.94 -8.57
C ALA A 49 -10.53 -7.53 -9.63
N ILE A 50 -10.17 -6.70 -10.62
CA ILE A 50 -11.04 -6.40 -11.79
C ILE A 50 -11.36 -7.68 -12.56
N LEU A 51 -10.34 -8.49 -12.85
CA LEU A 51 -10.47 -9.76 -13.61
C LEU A 51 -11.22 -10.84 -12.84
N ASN A 52 -11.13 -10.83 -11.51
CA ASN A 52 -11.71 -11.87 -10.66
C ASN A 52 -13.05 -11.45 -10.04
N ALA A 53 -13.53 -10.24 -10.32
CA ALA A 53 -14.78 -9.74 -9.75
C ALA A 53 -15.95 -10.64 -10.17
N THR A 54 -16.80 -11.01 -9.22
CA THR A 54 -17.94 -11.91 -9.46
C THR A 54 -19.24 -11.16 -9.66
N ASN A 55 -19.26 -9.87 -9.29
CA ASN A 55 -20.43 -9.01 -9.35
C ASN A 55 -20.04 -7.55 -9.67
N GLN A 56 -21.04 -6.77 -10.05
CA GLN A 56 -20.85 -5.38 -10.48
C GLN A 56 -20.24 -4.49 -9.39
N HIS A 57 -20.56 -4.75 -8.11
CA HIS A 57 -20.05 -3.96 -7.00
C HIS A 57 -18.54 -4.18 -6.79
N GLU A 58 -18.09 -5.44 -6.77
CA GLU A 58 -16.68 -5.81 -6.71
C GLU A 58 -15.90 -5.23 -7.89
N PHE A 59 -16.47 -5.33 -9.09
CA PHE A 59 -15.85 -4.80 -10.31
C PHE A 59 -15.64 -3.30 -10.26
N THR A 60 -16.70 -2.56 -9.92
CA THR A 60 -16.64 -1.10 -9.80
C THR A 60 -15.64 -0.69 -8.72
N THR A 61 -15.65 -1.37 -7.58
CA THR A 61 -14.71 -1.12 -6.48
C THR A 61 -13.27 -1.36 -6.90
N ALA A 62 -12.98 -2.46 -7.59
CA ALA A 62 -11.64 -2.79 -8.05
C ALA A 62 -11.11 -1.78 -9.09
N ILE A 63 -11.97 -1.27 -9.99
CA ILE A 63 -11.61 -0.22 -10.95
C ILE A 63 -11.24 1.08 -10.23
N VAL A 64 -12.07 1.50 -9.28
CA VAL A 64 -11.82 2.73 -8.51
C VAL A 64 -10.54 2.59 -7.70
N GLN A 65 -10.31 1.44 -7.06
CA GLN A 65 -9.08 1.16 -6.33
C GLN A 65 -7.85 1.21 -7.23
N ALA A 66 -7.88 0.53 -8.39
CA ALA A 66 -6.76 0.54 -9.33
C ALA A 66 -6.39 1.97 -9.77
N ASN A 67 -7.38 2.77 -10.17
CA ASN A 67 -7.16 4.16 -10.57
C ASN A 67 -6.67 5.05 -9.41
N SER A 68 -7.15 4.81 -8.20
CA SER A 68 -6.71 5.54 -7.00
C SER A 68 -5.26 5.23 -6.65
N PHE A 69 -4.85 3.95 -6.72
CA PHE A 69 -3.46 3.56 -6.50
C PHE A 69 -2.53 4.09 -7.58
N ILE A 70 -2.94 4.10 -8.86
CA ILE A 70 -2.16 4.69 -9.95
C ILE A 70 -1.97 6.19 -9.73
N THR A 71 -3.04 6.90 -9.33
CA THR A 71 -2.98 8.33 -9.04
C THR A 71 -2.05 8.61 -7.88
N ALA A 72 -2.22 7.91 -6.75
CA ALA A 72 -1.35 8.08 -5.59
C ALA A 72 0.11 7.76 -5.91
N ALA A 73 0.39 6.69 -6.66
CA ALA A 73 1.75 6.34 -7.06
C ALA A 73 2.39 7.43 -7.94
N SER A 74 1.60 8.09 -8.78
CA SER A 74 2.05 9.22 -9.60
C SER A 74 2.24 10.49 -8.77
N ASP A 75 1.37 10.78 -7.81
CA ASP A 75 1.43 12.00 -7.00
C ASP A 75 2.63 12.00 -6.02
N TYR A 76 3.06 10.81 -5.60
CA TYR A 76 4.26 10.63 -4.78
C TYR A 76 5.52 10.33 -5.59
N ASP A 77 5.48 10.50 -6.93
CA ASP A 77 6.60 10.24 -7.85
C ASP A 77 7.21 8.83 -7.73
N PHE A 78 6.42 7.84 -7.31
CA PHE A 78 6.84 6.43 -7.29
C PHE A 78 6.88 5.82 -8.69
N ILE A 79 6.08 6.37 -9.61
CA ILE A 79 6.04 5.97 -11.01
C ILE A 79 6.12 7.19 -11.92
N ASP A 80 6.73 7.03 -13.09
CA ASP A 80 6.77 8.09 -14.09
C ASP A 80 5.51 8.11 -14.99
N SER A 81 5.45 9.09 -15.90
CA SER A 81 4.31 9.26 -16.82
C SER A 81 4.13 8.09 -17.79
N ALA A 82 5.20 7.41 -18.21
CA ALA A 82 5.14 6.27 -19.10
C ALA A 82 4.63 5.02 -18.36
N GLU A 83 5.11 4.81 -17.14
CA GLU A 83 4.63 3.77 -16.22
C GLU A 83 3.15 3.96 -15.90
N LYS A 84 2.72 5.21 -15.60
CA LYS A 84 1.31 5.56 -15.39
C LYS A 84 0.45 5.18 -16.60
N ALA A 85 0.87 5.56 -17.81
CA ALA A 85 0.14 5.23 -19.03
C ALA A 85 0.04 3.72 -19.24
N ASN A 86 1.11 2.97 -18.97
CA ASN A 86 1.09 1.51 -19.05
C ASN A 86 0.11 0.88 -18.06
N TRP A 87 0.09 1.35 -16.80
CA TRP A 87 -0.86 0.87 -15.80
C TRP A 87 -2.32 1.16 -16.18
N LEU A 88 -2.61 2.35 -16.70
CA LEU A 88 -3.95 2.70 -17.18
C LEU A 88 -4.40 1.82 -18.35
N ASN A 89 -3.48 1.49 -19.27
CA ASN A 89 -3.76 0.55 -20.35
C ASN A 89 -4.08 -0.86 -19.83
N GLN A 90 -3.37 -1.32 -18.79
CA GLN A 90 -3.64 -2.63 -18.17
C GLN A 90 -5.01 -2.64 -17.48
N VAL A 91 -5.40 -1.57 -16.79
CA VAL A 91 -6.75 -1.41 -16.22
C VAL A 91 -7.80 -1.48 -17.32
N ALA A 92 -7.63 -0.72 -18.41
CA ALA A 92 -8.57 -0.74 -19.54
C ALA A 92 -8.69 -2.12 -20.19
N ASN A 93 -7.59 -2.85 -20.32
CA ASN A 93 -7.59 -4.22 -20.85
C ASN A 93 -8.31 -5.19 -19.90
N ALA A 94 -8.08 -5.09 -18.60
CA ALA A 94 -8.77 -5.92 -17.61
C ALA A 94 -10.28 -5.64 -17.61
N MET A 95 -10.69 -4.37 -17.71
CA MET A 95 -12.10 -3.99 -17.84
C MET A 95 -12.76 -4.59 -19.07
N ARG A 96 -12.08 -4.59 -20.23
CA ARG A 96 -12.61 -5.18 -21.48
C ARG A 96 -12.67 -6.71 -21.43
N ALA A 97 -11.72 -7.34 -20.74
CA ALA A 97 -11.71 -8.79 -20.60
C ALA A 97 -12.84 -9.29 -19.68
N GLN A 98 -13.32 -8.44 -18.78
CA GLN A 98 -14.31 -8.83 -17.80
C GLN A 98 -15.73 -8.85 -18.38
N ARG A 99 -16.44 -9.96 -18.16
CA ARG A 99 -17.75 -10.27 -18.76
C ARG A 99 -18.92 -10.20 -17.77
N ILE A 100 -18.78 -9.43 -16.69
CA ILE A 100 -19.83 -9.30 -15.67
C ILE A 100 -21.09 -8.76 -16.36
N GLY A 101 -22.15 -9.56 -16.39
CA GLY A 101 -23.41 -9.26 -17.06
C GLY A 101 -23.66 -9.94 -18.41
N GLU A 102 -22.72 -10.71 -18.97
CA GLU A 102 -22.96 -11.53 -20.20
C GLU A 102 -23.65 -12.87 -19.91
N SER A 103 -24.04 -13.12 -18.65
CA SER A 103 -24.79 -14.32 -18.25
C SER A 103 -26.13 -13.90 -17.64
N ALA A 104 -27.10 -13.59 -18.49
CA ALA A 104 -28.53 -13.63 -18.22
C ALA A 104 -29.30 -13.78 -19.54
#